data_AF-A0A969BN95-F1
#
_entry.id   AF-A0A969BN95-F1
#
_cell.length_a   1.000
_cell.length_b   1.000
_cell.length_c   1.000
_cell.angle_alpha   90.00
_cell.angle_beta   90.00
_cell.angle_gamma   90.00
#
_symmetry.space_group_name_H-M   'P 1'
#
loop_
_entity.id
_entity.type
_entity.pdbx_description
1 polymer ?
#
loop_
_entity_poly.entity_id
_entity_poly.type
_entity_poly.pdbx_seq_one_letter_code
_entity_poly.pdbx_strand_id
1 'polypeptide(L)'
;MERRCGGGSRALGLFLALPHLAFAIGFGFLVMPSGWIARLFVGGETPPTWITTQDPLGFSLIAVLALKEIPFLVWTYWILLARSDISQLLDGHWRSAQSLGHGSLSAWLRILLPQLVPRIVWPLAVVWVYGSTVVDLALVIGPTQPPTLAPIVWTDLNDGDAAANVRGIVGAAFLTLVLAIAAAAFWIVLKTIAPAWRRFASKGPSHAAMSGLPPLV
;
A
#
# COMPACT_ATOMS: atom_id res chain seq x y z
N MET A 1 -23.08 22.21 -11.43
CA MET A 1 -23.33 20.79 -11.06
C MET A 1 -22.22 20.32 -10.12
N GLU A 2 -22.08 20.98 -8.97
CA GLU A 2 -20.79 21.08 -8.24
C GLU A 2 -20.83 20.56 -6.80
N ARG A 3 -21.77 19.68 -6.48
CA ARG A 3 -21.98 19.21 -5.10
C ARG A 3 -22.18 17.71 -5.06
N ARG A 4 -21.09 16.93 -4.92
CA ARG A 4 -21.15 15.55 -4.39
C ARG A 4 -19.84 14.91 -3.88
N CYS A 5 -18.67 15.57 -3.94
CA CYS A 5 -17.39 14.93 -3.55
C CYS A 5 -16.81 15.35 -2.17
N GLY A 6 -17.62 15.87 -1.25
CA GLY A 6 -17.12 16.45 0.02
C GLY A 6 -16.97 15.48 1.21
N GLY A 7 -17.66 14.34 1.19
CA GLY A 7 -17.72 13.43 2.35
C GLY A 7 -16.50 12.54 2.50
N GLY A 8 -16.17 11.77 1.46
CA GLY A 8 -15.02 10.86 1.48
C GLY A 8 -13.68 11.60 1.57
N SER A 9 -13.59 12.79 0.95
CA SER A 9 -12.38 13.61 0.96
C SER A 9 -11.99 14.14 2.34
N ARG A 10 -12.98 14.49 3.16
CA ARG A 10 -12.75 14.94 4.53
C ARG A 10 -12.34 13.79 5.44
N ALA A 11 -12.94 12.61 5.29
CA ALA A 11 -12.57 11.43 6.08
C ALA A 11 -11.14 10.95 5.78
N LEU A 12 -10.73 10.95 4.50
CA LEU A 12 -9.36 10.61 4.09
C LEU A 12 -8.35 11.67 4.53
N GLY A 13 -8.71 12.96 4.48
CA GLY A 13 -7.89 14.04 5.05
C GLY A 13 -7.69 13.94 6.56
N LEU A 14 -8.73 13.51 7.30
CA LEU A 14 -8.63 13.28 8.74
C LEU A 14 -7.73 12.08 9.06
N PHE A 15 -7.77 11.03 8.25
CA PHE A 15 -6.94 9.84 8.42
C PHE A 15 -5.45 10.14 8.19
N LEU A 16 -5.12 11.05 7.27
CA LEU A 16 -3.76 11.55 7.04
C LEU A 16 -3.22 12.39 8.22
N ALA A 17 -4.10 12.98 9.02
CA ALA A 17 -3.73 13.80 10.18
C ALA A 17 -3.53 12.98 11.47
N LEU A 18 -3.80 11.67 11.44
CA LEU A 18 -3.64 10.81 12.60
C LEU A 18 -2.15 10.63 12.95
N PRO A 19 -1.77 10.77 14.24
CA PRO A 19 -0.43 10.40 14.67
C PRO A 19 -0.26 8.88 14.49
N HIS A 20 0.57 8.52 13.50
CA HIS A 20 0.98 7.16 13.14
C HIS A 20 1.25 6.25 14.35
N LEU A 21 1.96 6.75 15.37
CA LEU A 21 2.23 6.00 16.60
C LEU A 21 0.94 5.67 17.39
N ALA A 22 0.03 6.63 17.53
CA ALA A 22 -1.25 6.40 18.22
C ALA A 22 -2.11 5.37 17.50
N PHE A 23 -2.05 5.37 16.16
CA PHE A 23 -2.71 4.36 15.35
C PHE A 23 -2.15 2.96 15.58
N ALA A 24 -0.81 2.79 15.61
CA ALA A 24 -0.18 1.51 15.95
C ALA A 24 -0.57 1.02 17.35
N ILE A 25 -0.51 1.91 18.35
CA ILE A 25 -0.87 1.57 19.73
C ILE A 25 -2.34 1.14 19.81
N GLY A 26 -3.24 1.92 19.21
CA GLY A 26 -4.68 1.60 19.17
C GLY A 26 -4.96 0.27 18.46
N PHE A 27 -4.28 0.00 17.34
CA PHE A 27 -4.37 -1.28 16.66
C PHE A 27 -3.79 -2.43 17.51
N GLY A 28 -2.68 -2.20 18.21
CA GLY A 28 -2.11 -3.15 19.16
C GLY A 28 -3.13 -3.56 20.22
N PHE A 29 -3.81 -2.60 20.86
CA PHE A 29 -4.88 -2.87 21.82
C PHE A 29 -6.09 -3.61 21.22
N LEU A 30 -6.32 -3.49 19.92
CA LEU A 30 -7.40 -4.19 19.24
C LEU A 30 -7.06 -5.66 19.03
N VAL A 31 -5.85 -5.96 18.56
CA VAL A 31 -5.45 -7.30 18.08
C VAL A 31 -4.71 -8.12 19.14
N MET A 32 -4.13 -7.51 20.18
CA MET A 32 -3.41 -8.23 21.23
C MET A 32 -4.30 -9.31 21.91
N PRO A 33 -3.72 -10.36 22.51
CA PRO A 33 -4.47 -11.43 23.15
C PRO A 33 -5.50 -11.00 24.20
N SER A 34 -5.26 -9.91 24.91
CA SER A 34 -6.18 -9.32 25.90
C SER A 34 -6.99 -8.13 25.35
N GLY A 35 -6.92 -7.92 24.03
CA GLY A 35 -7.53 -6.84 23.29
C GLY A 35 -9.02 -7.02 23.04
N TRP A 36 -9.61 -6.02 22.38
CA TRP A 36 -11.05 -6.00 22.13
C TRP A 36 -11.53 -7.12 21.21
N ILE A 37 -10.74 -7.50 20.20
CA ILE A 37 -11.10 -8.63 19.30
C ILE A 37 -11.18 -9.93 20.11
N ALA A 38 -10.18 -10.22 20.93
CA ALA A 38 -10.19 -11.40 21.78
C ALA A 38 -11.42 -11.42 22.71
N ARG A 39 -11.77 -10.28 23.31
CA ARG A 39 -12.95 -10.16 24.19
C ARG A 39 -14.26 -10.42 23.47
N LEU A 40 -14.40 -9.95 22.22
CA LEU A 40 -15.62 -10.14 21.42
C LEU A 40 -15.77 -11.58 20.92
N PHE A 41 -14.68 -12.25 20.56
CA PHE A 41 -14.72 -13.58 19.93
C PHE A 41 -14.47 -14.75 20.88
N VAL A 42 -13.62 -14.58 21.89
CA VAL A 42 -13.17 -15.64 22.81
C VAL A 42 -13.73 -15.44 24.23
N GLY A 43 -14.24 -14.25 24.53
CA GLY A 43 -14.67 -13.85 25.86
C GLY A 43 -13.54 -13.23 26.69
N GLY A 44 -13.85 -12.88 27.94
CA GLY A 44 -12.92 -12.14 28.81
C GLY A 44 -12.17 -12.97 29.84
N GLU A 45 -12.47 -14.26 29.97
CA GLU A 45 -12.00 -15.06 31.11
C GLU A 45 -10.56 -15.58 30.94
N THR A 46 -10.16 -15.95 29.72
CA THR A 46 -8.79 -16.40 29.42
C THR A 46 -8.31 -15.81 28.10
N PRO A 47 -7.14 -15.14 28.06
CA PRO A 47 -6.61 -14.59 26.81
C PRO A 47 -6.26 -15.74 25.84
N PRO A 48 -6.72 -15.69 24.57
CA PRO A 48 -6.33 -16.64 23.54
C PRO A 48 -4.81 -16.69 23.35
N THR A 49 -4.29 -17.86 22.97
CA THR A 49 -2.85 -18.10 22.77
C THR A 49 -2.28 -17.53 21.47
N TRP A 50 -3.02 -16.68 20.77
CA TRP A 50 -2.63 -16.17 19.46
C TRP A 50 -1.51 -15.14 19.61
N ILE A 51 -0.40 -15.33 18.91
CA ILE A 51 0.70 -14.36 18.90
C ILE A 51 0.40 -13.35 17.80
N THR A 52 -0.23 -12.25 18.18
CA THR A 52 -0.59 -11.18 17.26
C THR A 52 0.31 -9.97 17.41
N THR A 53 0.63 -9.54 18.63
CA THR A 53 1.56 -8.42 18.86
C THR A 53 3.00 -8.91 18.86
N GLN A 54 3.91 -8.18 18.20
CA GLN A 54 5.33 -8.55 18.04
C GLN A 54 5.51 -9.97 17.47
N ASP A 55 4.62 -10.34 16.54
CA ASP A 55 4.63 -11.67 15.97
C ASP A 55 5.93 -11.90 15.16
N PRO A 56 6.59 -13.07 15.28
CA PRO A 56 7.88 -13.31 14.60
C PRO A 56 7.81 -13.21 13.06
N LEU A 57 6.63 -13.40 12.48
CA LEU A 57 6.41 -13.31 11.03
C LEU A 57 6.13 -11.87 10.57
N GLY A 58 5.90 -10.94 11.49
CA GLY A 58 5.60 -9.53 11.24
C GLY A 58 4.25 -9.26 10.61
N PHE A 59 3.29 -10.18 10.67
CA PHE A 59 1.95 -10.03 10.08
C PHE A 59 1.19 -8.84 10.66
N SER A 60 1.30 -8.57 11.96
CA SER A 60 0.63 -7.41 12.55
C SER A 60 1.28 -6.10 12.16
N LEU A 61 2.60 -6.07 11.98
CA LEU A 61 3.28 -4.92 11.40
C LEU A 61 2.80 -4.67 9.97
N ILE A 62 2.74 -5.71 9.14
CA ILE A 62 2.20 -5.62 7.77
C ILE A 62 0.76 -5.11 7.80
N ALA A 63 -0.09 -5.61 8.70
CA ALA A 63 -1.48 -5.19 8.80
C ALA A 63 -1.63 -3.71 9.18
N VAL A 64 -0.86 -3.22 10.16
CA VAL A 64 -0.85 -1.80 10.54
C VAL A 64 -0.35 -0.93 9.39
N LEU A 65 0.73 -1.34 8.73
CA LEU A 65 1.26 -0.65 7.56
C LEU A 65 0.25 -0.60 6.41
N ALA A 66 -0.41 -1.72 6.12
CA ALA A 66 -1.43 -1.76 5.09
C ALA A 66 -2.62 -0.87 5.44
N LEU A 67 -3.13 -0.97 6.67
CA LEU A 67 -4.29 -0.20 7.10
C LEU A 67 -4.01 1.30 7.13
N LYS A 68 -2.77 1.72 7.40
CA LYS A 68 -2.40 3.14 7.34
C LYS A 68 -2.15 3.65 5.92
N GLU A 69 -1.56 2.84 5.04
CA GLU A 69 -1.11 3.28 3.71
C GLU A 69 -2.17 3.09 2.62
N ILE A 70 -3.06 2.10 2.75
CA ILE A 70 -4.14 1.86 1.78
C ILE A 70 -5.01 3.11 1.60
N PRO A 71 -5.45 3.84 2.65
CA PRO A 71 -6.21 5.06 2.48
C PRO A 71 -5.46 6.12 1.65
N PHE A 72 -4.16 6.30 1.87
CA PHE A 72 -3.34 7.22 1.06
C PHE A 72 -3.27 6.80 -0.41
N LEU A 73 -3.11 5.51 -0.69
CA LEU A 73 -3.09 5.00 -2.07
C LEU A 73 -4.44 5.15 -2.76
N VAL A 74 -5.54 4.84 -2.05
CA VAL A 74 -6.91 5.03 -2.54
C VAL A 74 -7.17 6.51 -2.82
N TRP A 75 -6.73 7.40 -1.93
CA TRP A 75 -6.83 8.85 -2.10
C TRP A 75 -6.09 9.33 -3.35
N THR A 76 -4.85 8.89 -3.51
CA THR A 76 -4.00 9.28 -4.63
C THR A 76 -4.58 8.78 -5.95
N TYR A 77 -5.10 7.55 -5.96
CA TYR A 77 -5.82 7.00 -7.11
C TYR A 77 -7.09 7.78 -7.42
N TRP A 78 -7.87 8.16 -6.40
CA TRP A 78 -9.07 8.97 -6.57
C TRP A 78 -8.76 10.34 -7.17
N ILE A 79 -7.75 11.04 -6.64
CA ILE A 79 -7.30 12.33 -7.18
C ILE A 79 -6.86 12.16 -8.64
N LEU A 80 -6.12 11.11 -8.95
CA LEU A 80 -5.67 10.84 -10.32
C LEU A 80 -6.85 10.72 -11.29
N LEU A 81 -7.89 9.98 -10.90
CA LEU A 81 -9.11 9.83 -11.69
C LEU A 81 -9.96 11.10 -11.74
N ALA A 82 -9.94 11.92 -10.68
CA ALA A 82 -10.69 13.18 -10.62
C ALA A 82 -10.09 14.29 -11.50
N ARG A 83 -8.88 14.12 -12.04
CA ARG A 83 -8.32 15.07 -12.99
C ARG A 83 -9.11 15.06 -14.30
N SER A 84 -9.45 16.24 -14.80
CA SER A 84 -10.30 16.41 -16.00
C SER A 84 -9.66 15.85 -17.27
N ASP A 85 -8.34 16.01 -17.42
CA ASP A 85 -7.57 15.47 -18.55
C ASP A 85 -7.59 13.93 -18.58
N ILE A 86 -7.44 13.30 -17.42
CA ILE A 86 -7.42 11.84 -17.28
C ILE A 86 -8.83 11.25 -17.41
N SER A 87 -9.81 11.80 -16.69
CA SER A 87 -11.20 11.32 -16.76
C SER A 87 -11.75 11.34 -18.19
N GLN A 88 -11.62 12.48 -18.90
CA GLN A 88 -12.11 12.60 -20.28
C GLN A 88 -11.43 11.62 -21.24
N LEU A 89 -10.11 11.42 -21.09
CA LEU A 89 -9.36 10.45 -21.89
C LEU A 89 -9.86 9.01 -21.65
N LEU A 90 -10.03 8.63 -20.39
CA LEU A 90 -10.47 7.30 -20.00
C LEU A 90 -11.91 7.04 -20.44
N ASP A 91 -12.79 8.02 -20.35
CA ASP A 91 -14.19 7.91 -20.79
C ASP A 91 -14.28 7.71 -22.31
N GLY A 92 -13.46 8.44 -23.08
CA GLY A 92 -13.36 8.27 -24.53
C GLY A 92 -12.84 6.90 -24.93
N HIS A 93 -11.81 6.40 -24.25
CA HIS A 93 -11.26 5.06 -24.47
C HIS A 93 -12.25 3.97 -24.04
N TRP A 94 -13.02 4.19 -22.98
CA TRP A 94 -14.07 3.28 -22.53
C TRP A 94 -15.19 3.14 -23.56
N ARG A 95 -15.73 4.25 -24.05
CA ARG A 95 -16.81 4.21 -25.07
C ARG A 95 -16.33 3.56 -26.37
N SER A 96 -15.11 3.86 -26.79
CA SER A 96 -14.48 3.21 -27.95
C SER A 96 -14.29 1.70 -27.73
N ALA A 97 -13.93 1.26 -26.52
CA ALA A 97 -13.82 -0.16 -26.20
C ALA A 97 -15.17 -0.88 -26.30
N GLN A 98 -16.23 -0.24 -25.80
CA GLN A 98 -17.58 -0.81 -25.83
C GLN A 98 -18.12 -0.91 -27.27
N SER A 99 -17.86 0.07 -28.15
CA SER A 99 -18.28 -0.01 -29.55
C SER A 99 -17.55 -1.09 -30.35
N LEU A 100 -16.32 -1.43 -29.93
CA LEU A 100 -15.56 -2.58 -30.44
C LEU A 100 -16.03 -3.92 -29.86
N GLY A 101 -17.02 -3.94 -28.97
CA GLY A 101 -17.59 -5.16 -28.40
C GLY A 101 -16.84 -5.72 -27.19
N HIS A 102 -15.92 -4.97 -26.57
CA HIS A 102 -15.33 -5.39 -25.30
C HIS A 102 -16.38 -5.38 -24.18
N GLY A 103 -16.36 -6.40 -23.31
CA GLY A 103 -17.07 -6.37 -22.04
C GLY A 103 -16.38 -5.44 -21.03
N SER A 104 -17.09 -5.06 -19.96
CA SER A 104 -16.63 -4.08 -18.97
C SER A 104 -15.31 -4.47 -18.30
N LEU A 105 -15.14 -5.75 -17.92
CA LEU A 105 -13.89 -6.26 -17.34
C LEU A 105 -12.76 -6.27 -18.37
N SER A 106 -13.06 -6.64 -19.61
CA SER A 106 -12.08 -6.66 -20.69
C SER A 106 -11.56 -5.25 -20.99
N ALA A 107 -12.46 -4.27 -21.10
CA ALA A 107 -12.11 -2.87 -21.32
C ALA A 107 -11.28 -2.31 -20.15
N TRP A 108 -11.66 -2.63 -18.90
CA TRP A 108 -10.90 -2.18 -17.73
C TRP A 108 -9.48 -2.77 -17.70
N LEU A 109 -9.34 -4.10 -17.79
CA LEU A 109 -8.04 -4.78 -17.66
C LEU A 109 -7.09 -4.50 -18.84
N ARG A 110 -7.62 -4.41 -20.06
CA ARG A 110 -6.80 -4.33 -21.28
C ARG A 110 -6.56 -2.92 -21.77
N ILE A 111 -7.46 -1.98 -21.47
CA ILE A 111 -7.40 -0.62 -22.04
C ILE A 111 -7.13 0.39 -20.94
N LEU A 112 -7.93 0.42 -19.87
CA LEU A 112 -7.79 1.42 -18.81
C LEU A 112 -6.59 1.15 -17.89
N LEU A 113 -6.47 -0.06 -17.36
CA LEU A 113 -5.45 -0.42 -16.36
C LEU A 113 -4.01 -0.16 -16.86
N PRO A 114 -3.61 -0.51 -18.10
CA PRO A 114 -2.25 -0.24 -18.61
C PRO A 114 -1.91 1.24 -18.68
N GLN A 115 -2.91 2.12 -18.83
CA GLN A 115 -2.70 3.57 -18.82
C GLN A 115 -2.53 4.09 -17.38
N LEU A 116 -3.23 3.51 -16.41
CA LEU A 116 -3.19 3.94 -15.01
C LEU A 116 -1.91 3.48 -14.30
N VAL A 117 -1.42 2.28 -14.61
CA VAL A 117 -0.27 1.65 -13.93
C VAL A 117 0.96 2.57 -13.87
N PRO A 118 1.47 3.16 -14.98
CA PRO A 118 2.65 4.03 -14.93
C PRO A 118 2.48 5.27 -14.03
N ARG A 119 1.23 5.70 -13.79
CA ARG A 119 0.92 6.89 -12.98
C ARG A 119 0.87 6.58 -11.48
N ILE A 120 0.56 5.34 -11.11
CA ILE A 120 0.47 4.89 -9.70
C ILE A 120 1.76 4.24 -9.18
N VAL A 121 2.71 3.89 -10.06
CA VAL A 121 4.00 3.28 -9.65
C VAL A 121 4.76 4.17 -8.65
N TRP A 122 4.76 5.49 -8.85
CA TRP A 122 5.49 6.41 -7.97
C TRP A 122 4.89 6.48 -6.56
N PRO A 123 3.57 6.70 -6.38
CA PRO A 123 2.94 6.57 -5.06
C PRO A 123 3.23 5.24 -4.38
N LEU A 124 3.16 4.13 -5.11
CA LEU A 124 3.45 2.80 -4.57
C LEU A 124 4.92 2.68 -4.11
N ALA A 125 5.86 3.22 -4.89
CA ALA A 125 7.27 3.23 -4.53
C ALA A 125 7.53 4.02 -3.24
N VAL A 126 6.88 5.18 -3.07
CA VAL A 126 6.98 5.99 -1.84
C VAL A 126 6.48 5.21 -0.63
N VAL A 127 5.28 4.61 -0.73
CA VAL A 127 4.70 3.78 0.34
C VAL A 127 5.62 2.60 0.69
N TRP A 128 6.20 1.96 -0.32
CA TRP A 128 7.11 0.84 -0.11
C TRP A 128 8.41 1.25 0.60
N VAL A 129 9.07 2.32 0.16
CA VAL A 129 10.27 2.84 0.82
C VAL A 129 9.96 3.26 2.25
N TYR A 130 8.91 4.07 2.44
CA TYR A 130 8.51 4.55 3.76
C TYR A 130 8.12 3.41 4.71
N GLY A 131 7.36 2.42 4.23
CA GLY A 131 7.02 1.24 5.01
C GLY A 131 8.23 0.39 5.38
N SER A 132 9.26 0.35 4.53
CA SER A 132 10.49 -0.41 4.77
C SER A 132 11.46 0.28 5.74
N THR A 133 11.34 1.60 5.91
CA THR A 133 12.19 2.43 6.78
C THR A 133 11.49 2.89 8.06
N VAL A 134 10.32 2.33 8.37
CA VAL A 134 9.55 2.70 9.57
C VAL A 134 10.21 2.17 10.84
N VAL A 135 10.47 3.06 11.80
CA VAL A 135 11.12 2.70 13.07
C VAL A 135 10.10 2.58 14.19
N ASP A 136 9.24 3.59 14.32
CA ASP A 136 8.30 3.76 15.42
C ASP A 136 7.25 2.64 15.46
N LEU A 137 6.63 2.30 14.34
CA LEU A 137 5.64 1.21 14.28
C LEU A 137 6.32 -0.14 14.50
N ALA A 138 7.53 -0.32 13.97
CA ALA A 138 8.30 -1.55 14.13
C ALA A 138 8.70 -1.77 15.60
N LEU A 139 9.04 -0.72 16.34
CA LEU A 139 9.31 -0.81 17.79
C LEU A 139 8.05 -1.17 18.61
N VAL A 140 6.87 -0.69 18.20
CA VAL A 140 5.62 -0.94 18.94
C VAL A 140 5.02 -2.32 18.65
N ILE A 141 4.87 -2.69 17.38
CA ILE A 141 4.13 -3.91 16.99
C ILE A 141 4.95 -4.88 16.13
N GLY A 142 6.12 -4.46 15.66
CA GLY A 142 6.99 -5.29 14.80
C GLY A 142 7.61 -6.48 15.52
N PRO A 143 8.14 -7.45 14.75
CA PRO A 143 8.85 -8.59 15.31
C PRO A 143 10.05 -8.08 16.12
N THR A 144 10.34 -8.75 17.23
CA THR A 144 11.54 -8.48 18.05
C THR A 144 12.59 -9.58 17.93
N GLN A 145 12.24 -10.72 17.32
CA GLN A 145 13.11 -11.88 17.15
C GLN A 145 12.90 -12.56 15.79
N PRO A 146 13.69 -12.21 14.75
CA PRO A 146 14.61 -11.06 14.69
C PRO A 146 13.87 -9.73 14.42
N PRO A 147 14.39 -8.58 14.90
CA PRO A 147 13.82 -7.28 14.60
C PRO A 147 14.03 -6.87 13.13
N THR A 148 13.20 -5.93 12.65
CA THR A 148 13.39 -5.37 11.31
C THR A 148 14.68 -4.52 11.25
N LEU A 149 15.23 -4.32 10.05
CA LEU A 149 16.48 -3.57 9.89
C LEU A 149 16.36 -2.12 10.35
N ALA A 150 15.20 -1.48 10.19
CA ALA A 150 15.04 -0.06 10.47
C ALA A 150 15.29 0.31 11.95
N PRO A 151 14.67 -0.35 12.96
CA PRO A 151 15.01 -0.14 14.37
C PRO A 151 16.46 -0.45 14.74
N ILE A 152 17.09 -1.46 14.12
CA ILE A 152 18.50 -1.80 14.39
C ILE A 152 19.40 -0.64 13.93
N VAL A 153 19.23 -0.21 12.69
CA VAL A 153 19.98 0.90 12.09
C VAL A 153 19.77 2.19 12.90
N TRP A 154 18.54 2.47 13.30
CA TRP A 154 18.21 3.62 14.13
C TRP A 154 18.94 3.59 15.48
N THR A 155 18.92 2.44 16.16
CA THR A 155 19.57 2.29 17.48
C THR A 155 21.07 2.50 17.35
N ASP A 156 21.70 1.85 16.37
CA ASP A 156 23.14 1.97 16.14
C ASP A 156 23.56 3.39 15.77
N LEU A 157 22.77 4.10 14.94
CA LEU A 157 23.05 5.49 14.56
C LEU A 157 22.99 6.47 15.73
N ASN A 158 22.17 6.18 16.74
CA ASN A 158 22.00 7.03 17.92
C ASN A 158 22.87 6.58 19.10
N ASP A 159 23.69 5.54 18.92
CA ASP A 159 24.62 5.10 19.95
C ASP A 159 25.78 6.10 20.10
N GLY A 160 26.19 6.34 21.35
CA GLY A 160 27.30 7.24 21.69
C GLY A 160 28.68 6.62 21.44
N ASP A 161 28.76 5.29 21.33
CA ASP A 161 29.97 4.60 20.91
C ASP A 161 30.23 4.78 19.40
N ALA A 162 31.46 5.16 19.06
CA ALA A 162 31.85 5.41 17.68
C ALA A 162 31.76 4.14 16.80
N ALA A 163 32.06 2.96 17.36
CA ALA A 163 31.99 1.72 16.60
C ALA A 163 30.55 1.32 16.28
N ALA A 164 29.63 1.47 17.24
CA ALA A 164 28.19 1.29 17.03
C ALA A 164 27.63 2.30 16.02
N ASN A 165 27.99 3.58 16.14
CA ASN A 165 27.57 4.62 15.19
C ASN A 165 27.99 4.31 13.74
N VAL A 166 29.25 3.91 13.53
CA VAL A 166 29.75 3.49 12.20
C VAL A 166 28.96 2.30 11.67
N ARG A 167 28.64 1.32 12.51
CA ARG A 167 27.77 0.19 12.13
C ARG A 167 26.39 0.67 11.69
N GLY A 168 25.82 1.65 12.37
CA GLY A 168 24.56 2.30 11.99
C GLY A 168 24.62 2.97 10.61
N ILE A 169 25.70 3.71 10.33
CA ILE A 169 25.92 4.36 9.01
C ILE A 169 26.00 3.31 7.91
N VAL A 170 26.78 2.25 8.13
CA VAL A 170 26.89 1.13 7.18
C VAL A 170 25.54 0.44 6.98
N GLY A 171 24.79 0.24 8.06
CA GLY A 171 23.45 -0.35 8.02
C GLY A 171 22.45 0.52 7.24
N ALA A 172 22.48 1.84 7.41
CA ALA A 172 21.65 2.78 6.65
C ALA A 172 22.00 2.76 5.14
N ALA A 173 23.30 2.76 4.82
CA ALA A 173 23.77 2.64 3.44
C ALA A 173 23.35 1.29 2.82
N PHE A 174 23.47 0.20 3.57
CA PHE A 174 23.05 -1.12 3.15
C PHE A 174 21.54 -1.20 2.89
N LEU A 175 20.71 -0.71 3.83
CA LEU A 175 19.26 -0.66 3.65
C LEU A 175 18.89 0.16 2.41
N THR A 176 19.52 1.31 2.21
CA THR A 176 19.32 2.16 1.03
C THR A 176 19.68 1.42 -0.25
N LEU A 177 20.81 0.71 -0.26
CA LEU A 177 21.26 -0.08 -1.41
C LEU A 177 20.27 -1.21 -1.73
N VAL A 178 19.81 -1.95 -0.73
CA VAL A 178 18.81 -3.02 -0.90
C VAL A 178 17.53 -2.45 -1.50
N LEU A 179 17.06 -1.30 -1.00
CA LEU A 179 15.87 -0.65 -1.55
C LEU A 179 16.09 -0.17 -2.99
N ALA A 180 17.25 0.38 -3.32
CA ALA A 180 17.58 0.80 -4.67
C ALA A 180 17.64 -0.39 -5.64
N ILE A 181 18.25 -1.51 -5.23
CA ILE A 181 18.32 -2.74 -6.02
C ILE A 181 16.92 -3.31 -6.25
N ALA A 182 16.08 -3.38 -5.22
CA ALA A 182 14.71 -3.88 -5.36
C ALA A 182 13.85 -2.95 -6.24
N ALA A 183 14.00 -1.63 -6.14
CA ALA A 183 13.34 -0.69 -7.06
C ALA A 183 13.82 -0.87 -8.52
N ALA A 184 15.12 -1.05 -8.74
CA ALA A 184 15.68 -1.32 -10.06
C ALA A 184 15.19 -2.67 -10.62
N ALA A 185 15.16 -3.72 -9.80
CA ALA A 185 14.61 -5.02 -10.16
C ALA A 185 13.12 -4.93 -10.53
N PHE A 186 12.33 -4.22 -9.72
CA PHE A 186 10.92 -3.97 -10.01
C PHE A 186 10.73 -3.22 -11.34
N TRP A 187 11.55 -2.21 -11.60
CA TRP A 187 11.52 -1.48 -12.88
C TRP A 187 11.88 -2.36 -14.07
N ILE A 188 12.88 -3.24 -13.93
CA ILE A 188 13.25 -4.23 -14.95
C ILE A 188 12.08 -5.18 -15.20
N VAL A 189 11.45 -5.71 -14.14
CA VAL A 189 10.28 -6.59 -14.23
C VAL A 189 9.12 -5.90 -14.95
N LEU A 190 8.82 -4.64 -14.64
CA LEU A 190 7.80 -3.88 -15.36
C LEU A 190 8.13 -3.76 -16.86
N LYS A 191 9.39 -3.49 -17.21
CA LYS A 191 9.83 -3.39 -18.61
C LYS A 191 9.79 -4.73 -19.35
N THR A 192 10.15 -5.84 -18.71
CA THR A 192 10.13 -7.18 -19.32
C THR A 192 8.71 -7.70 -19.49
N ILE A 193 7.81 -7.39 -18.56
CA ILE A 193 6.38 -7.75 -18.66
C ILE A 193 5.63 -6.84 -19.64
N ALA A 194 6.04 -5.58 -19.81
CA ALA A 194 5.39 -4.62 -20.71
C ALA A 194 5.09 -5.14 -22.14
N PRO A 195 6.00 -5.82 -22.88
CA PRO A 195 5.66 -6.40 -24.18
C PRO A 195 4.61 -7.51 -24.10
N ALA A 196 4.70 -8.41 -23.11
CA ALA A 196 3.70 -9.47 -22.91
C ALA A 196 2.34 -8.89 -22.54
N TRP A 197 2.32 -7.86 -21.69
CA TRP A 197 1.12 -7.13 -21.34
C TRP A 197 0.54 -6.40 -22.54
N ARG A 198 1.35 -5.73 -23.36
CA ARG A 198 0.89 -5.10 -24.62
C ARG A 198 0.25 -6.13 -25.55
N ARG A 199 0.84 -7.32 -25.69
CA ARG A 199 0.24 -8.42 -26.47
C ARG A 199 -1.09 -8.89 -25.91
N PHE A 200 -1.22 -8.97 -24.59
CA PHE A 200 -2.48 -9.31 -23.93
C PHE A 200 -3.53 -8.19 -24.10
N ALA A 201 -3.12 -6.94 -23.97
CA ALA A 201 -3.95 -5.76 -24.13
C ALA A 201 -4.46 -5.60 -25.56
N SER A 202 -3.65 -5.95 -26.56
CA SER A 202 -4.02 -5.90 -27.98
C SER A 202 -4.87 -7.09 -28.46
N LYS A 203 -5.16 -8.08 -27.60
CA LYS A 203 -6.08 -9.16 -27.97
C LYS A 203 -7.48 -8.61 -28.17
N GLY A 204 -8.16 -9.12 -29.20
CA GLY A 204 -9.51 -8.72 -29.59
C GLY A 204 -10.57 -8.89 -28.48
N PRO A 205 -11.79 -8.43 -28.77
CA PRO A 205 -12.86 -8.29 -27.79
C PRO A 205 -13.11 -9.57 -27.00
N SER A 206 -13.33 -9.42 -25.71
CA SER A 206 -13.79 -10.50 -24.84
C SER A 206 -15.06 -10.03 -24.15
N HIS A 207 -16.10 -10.86 -24.19
CA HIS A 207 -17.40 -10.57 -23.58
C HIS A 207 -17.41 -10.70 -22.04
N ALA A 208 -16.24 -10.86 -21.41
CA ALA A 208 -16.14 -10.90 -19.96
C ALA A 208 -16.68 -9.60 -19.35
N ALA A 209 -17.81 -9.70 -18.65
CA ALA A 209 -18.45 -8.61 -17.94
C ALA A 209 -18.15 -8.74 -16.45
N MET A 210 -17.70 -7.65 -15.83
CA MET A 210 -17.76 -7.50 -14.36
C MET A 210 -19.10 -6.86 -14.04
N SER A 211 -19.92 -7.52 -13.22
CA SER A 211 -21.05 -6.88 -12.56
C SER A 211 -20.53 -5.87 -11.55
N GLY A 212 -20.88 -4.59 -11.70
CA GLY A 212 -20.68 -3.58 -10.64
C GLY A 212 -19.51 -2.61 -10.79
N LEU A 213 -18.91 -2.47 -11.99
CA LEU A 213 -18.09 -1.26 -12.21
C LEU A 213 -19.02 -0.02 -12.21
N PRO A 214 -18.68 1.05 -11.48
CA PRO A 214 -19.43 2.29 -11.59
C PRO A 214 -19.40 2.71 -13.07
N PRO A 215 -20.54 3.07 -13.68
CA PRO A 215 -20.52 3.68 -14.98
C PRO A 215 -19.61 4.91 -14.88
N LEU A 216 -18.64 5.03 -15.78
CA LEU A 216 -17.82 6.24 -15.93
C LEU A 216 -18.67 7.35 -16.61
N VAL A 217 -19.86 7.62 -16.05
CA VAL A 217 -20.86 8.58 -16.56
C VAL A 217 -21.06 9.68 -15.54
#